data_AF-A0A1G2VVG4-F1
#
_entry.id   AF-A0A1G2VVG4-F1
#
_cell.length_a   1.000
_cell.length_b   1.000
_cell.length_c   1.000
_cell.angle_alpha   90.00
_cell.angle_beta   90.00
_cell.angle_gamma   90.00
#
_symmetry.space_group_name_H-M   'P 1'
#
loop_
_entity.id
_entity.type
_entity.pdbx_description
1 polymer ?
#
loop_
_entity_poly.entity_id
_entity_poly.type
_entity_poly.pdbx_seq_one_letter_code
_entity_poly.pdbx_strand_id
1 'polypeptide(L)'
;MPERRPRIPKLFISNFTVDYEAPFKRHLNRLEVEIGREDYRHLKRVERLDEPPTEAVFAAMDDITGRLLKTTQNNYNRDLLLKLDIRVYLDVAHYSIYYRLPDRVLRFVASWREHTLTRFFGEAPTSETGWHPCLSPADFEARFIPDHAGGVLLLRRAGECDPTLPLLTASHGPYDPHTLDVALFFLRAGKADAAMINLGFSGREPLTDENLEKLKGWGVPLNPSNIDVIYPYVNAKGHPLCYKLEEGFGRYVKILGGPAPELVIDIHGCVGTRNDDYRLIVGLGGLPPYPFPTELGQVQESGGVIHLHPGRRLRRGLAMLRDLSEEIYVQFCAAPRQGYQFALLGGLQMLGRRLDPHLEIKSLLAGEERTYLPAEDLRWLPGAGANAHQRIEARKLNPQVQCLHVEIPTAVRRRIALKMRELAITDSLDASVL
;
A
#
# COMPACT_ATOMS: atom_id res chain seq x y z
N MET A 1 13.15 0.05 -40.21
CA MET A 1 12.13 -0.85 -39.62
C MET A 1 11.48 -0.12 -38.46
N PRO A 2 10.14 -0.04 -38.37
CA PRO A 2 9.50 0.61 -37.23
C PRO A 2 9.72 -0.26 -35.98
N GLU A 3 10.32 0.32 -34.95
CA GLU A 3 10.50 -0.31 -33.63
C GLU A 3 9.14 -0.82 -33.14
N ARG A 4 9.03 -2.15 -32.98
CA ARG A 4 7.87 -2.76 -32.32
C ARG A 4 7.85 -2.26 -30.88
N ARG A 5 7.00 -1.28 -30.59
CA ARG A 5 6.65 -0.88 -29.22
C ARG A 5 6.36 -2.16 -28.40
N PRO A 6 6.96 -2.34 -27.21
CA PRO A 6 6.61 -3.48 -26.37
C PRO A 6 5.10 -3.42 -26.09
N ARG A 7 4.38 -4.47 -26.51
CA ARG A 7 2.95 -4.61 -26.21
C ARG A 7 2.84 -4.80 -24.71
N ILE A 8 2.39 -3.77 -24.01
CA ILE A 8 1.96 -3.87 -22.61
C ILE A 8 1.02 -5.09 -22.53
N PRO A 9 1.33 -6.12 -21.72
CA PRO A 9 0.44 -7.25 -21.57
C PRO A 9 -0.96 -6.76 -21.16
N LYS A 10 -2.03 -7.31 -21.75
CA LYS A 10 -3.43 -6.88 -21.48
C LYS A 10 -3.77 -6.86 -19.98
N LEU A 11 -3.05 -7.64 -19.18
CA LEU A 11 -3.17 -7.69 -17.72
C LEU A 11 -2.73 -6.42 -16.97
N PHE A 12 -2.06 -5.48 -17.65
CA PHE A 12 -1.64 -4.19 -17.09
C PHE A 12 -2.40 -3.00 -17.72
N ILE A 13 -3.48 -3.27 -18.49
CA ILE A 13 -4.33 -2.24 -19.12
C ILE A 13 -5.70 -2.31 -18.46
N SER A 14 -5.95 -1.42 -17.50
CA SER A 14 -7.24 -1.34 -16.83
C SER A 14 -8.27 -0.64 -17.72
N ASN A 15 -9.20 -1.43 -18.28
CA ASN A 15 -10.35 -0.94 -19.04
C ASN A 15 -11.62 -1.01 -18.18
N PHE A 16 -11.57 -0.46 -16.97
CA PHE A 16 -12.74 -0.43 -16.10
C PHE A 16 -13.80 0.49 -16.69
N THR A 17 -14.93 -0.09 -17.10
CA THR A 17 -16.11 0.66 -17.58
C THR A 17 -17.13 0.67 -16.46
N VAL A 18 -17.38 1.86 -15.90
CA VAL A 18 -18.42 2.05 -14.88
C VAL A 18 -19.78 2.12 -15.55
N ASP A 19 -20.77 1.46 -14.97
CA ASP A 19 -22.16 1.60 -15.35
C ASP A 19 -22.67 2.99 -14.93
N TYR A 20 -22.91 3.86 -15.92
CA TYR A 20 -23.41 5.22 -15.71
C TYR A 20 -24.81 5.26 -15.08
N GLU A 21 -25.61 4.21 -15.28
CA GLU A 21 -26.98 4.10 -14.74
C GLU A 21 -26.99 3.54 -13.31
N ALA A 22 -25.83 3.04 -12.85
CA ALA A 22 -25.68 2.49 -11.52
C ALA A 22 -24.40 3.00 -10.82
N PRO A 23 -24.25 4.33 -10.67
CA PRO A 23 -23.03 4.99 -10.21
C PRO A 23 -22.67 4.68 -8.76
N PHE A 24 -23.38 3.76 -8.10
CA PHE A 24 -23.19 3.32 -6.71
C PHE A 24 -23.26 1.79 -6.51
N LYS A 25 -23.57 0.98 -7.54
CA LYS A 25 -23.82 -0.47 -7.36
C LYS A 25 -22.59 -1.36 -7.57
N ARG A 26 -21.66 -0.98 -8.46
CA ARG A 26 -20.48 -1.78 -8.85
C ARG A 26 -19.18 -0.99 -8.66
N HIS A 27 -18.85 -0.68 -7.41
CA HIS A 27 -17.57 -0.05 -7.08
C HIS A 27 -16.56 -1.09 -6.61
N LEU A 28 -15.35 -1.02 -7.18
CA LEU A 28 -14.22 -1.96 -7.07
C LEU A 28 -13.78 -2.38 -5.65
N ASN A 29 -14.34 -1.79 -4.59
CA ASN A 29 -13.99 -2.11 -3.20
C ASN A 29 -15.17 -2.60 -2.37
N ARG A 30 -16.33 -2.83 -3.01
CA ARG A 30 -17.41 -3.57 -2.37
C ARG A 30 -16.96 -4.96 -1.96
N LEU A 31 -15.97 -5.60 -2.61
CA LEU A 31 -15.40 -6.86 -2.10
C LEU A 31 -14.69 -6.69 -0.75
N GLU A 32 -13.95 -5.60 -0.50
CA GLU A 32 -13.23 -5.41 0.77
C GLU A 32 -14.18 -5.03 1.91
N VAL A 33 -15.24 -4.30 1.58
CA VAL A 33 -16.32 -3.93 2.51
C VAL A 33 -17.30 -5.09 2.72
N GLU A 34 -17.68 -5.84 1.68
CA GLU A 34 -18.70 -6.91 1.73
C GLU A 34 -18.11 -8.26 2.16
N ILE A 35 -16.89 -8.60 1.73
CA ILE A 35 -16.18 -9.82 2.17
C ILE A 35 -15.40 -9.51 3.46
N GLY A 36 -14.55 -8.49 3.42
CA GLY A 36 -13.69 -8.16 4.55
C GLY A 36 -14.43 -7.58 5.76
N ARG A 37 -15.58 -6.90 5.57
CA ARG A 37 -16.30 -6.12 6.61
C ARG A 37 -15.45 -5.01 7.24
N GLU A 38 -14.42 -4.54 6.55
CA GLU A 38 -13.47 -3.56 7.09
C GLU A 38 -14.16 -2.22 7.40
N ASP A 39 -13.75 -1.60 8.51
CA ASP A 39 -14.31 -0.33 8.97
C ASP A 39 -13.45 0.83 8.47
N TYR A 40 -13.93 1.50 7.43
CA TYR A 40 -13.24 2.63 6.80
C TYR A 40 -13.76 3.99 7.28
N ARG A 41 -14.61 4.04 8.33
CA ARG A 41 -15.25 5.28 8.82
C ARG A 41 -14.26 6.37 9.22
N HIS A 42 -13.05 5.97 9.59
CA HIS A 42 -12.00 6.88 10.05
C HIS A 42 -11.06 7.35 8.94
N LEU A 43 -11.21 6.85 7.70
CA LEU A 43 -10.30 7.20 6.62
C LEU A 43 -10.53 8.62 6.10
N LYS A 44 -11.77 8.90 5.69
CA LYS A 44 -12.15 10.14 5.00
C LYS A 44 -13.43 10.69 5.60
N ARG A 45 -13.50 12.01 5.71
CA ARG A 45 -14.73 12.74 6.00
C ARG A 45 -15.11 13.58 4.79
N VAL A 46 -16.38 13.54 4.41
CA VAL A 46 -16.91 14.35 3.31
C VAL A 46 -17.84 15.42 3.87
N GLU A 47 -17.61 16.65 3.43
CA GLU A 47 -18.31 17.83 3.90
C GLU A 47 -18.81 18.65 2.70
N ARG A 48 -20.01 19.22 2.82
CA ARG A 48 -20.48 20.29 1.95
C ARG A 48 -20.27 21.60 2.70
N LEU A 49 -19.59 22.54 2.07
CA LEU A 49 -19.32 23.83 2.69
C LEU A 49 -20.50 24.76 2.44
N ASP A 50 -21.07 25.30 3.52
CA ASP A 50 -22.14 26.30 3.44
C ASP A 50 -21.59 27.64 2.92
N GLU A 51 -20.36 27.97 3.31
CA GLU A 51 -19.61 29.12 2.79
C GLU A 51 -18.40 28.62 1.98
N PRO A 52 -18.37 28.84 0.65
CA PRO A 52 -17.25 28.41 -0.17
C PRO A 52 -15.98 29.22 0.15
N PRO A 53 -14.78 28.62 0.05
CA PRO A 53 -13.54 29.37 0.15
C PRO A 53 -13.50 30.53 -0.85
N THR A 54 -12.87 31.64 -0.46
CA THR A 54 -12.70 32.78 -1.36
C THR A 54 -11.78 32.44 -2.52
N GLU A 55 -11.83 33.20 -3.62
CA GLU A 55 -10.90 33.01 -4.75
C GLU A 55 -9.43 33.11 -4.33
N ALA A 56 -9.12 33.97 -3.36
CA ALA A 56 -7.77 34.09 -2.83
C ALA A 56 -7.31 32.80 -2.13
N VAL A 57 -8.22 32.13 -1.43
CA VAL A 57 -7.94 30.84 -0.78
C VAL A 57 -7.77 29.74 -1.84
N PHE A 58 -8.63 29.68 -2.86
CA PHE A 58 -8.46 28.72 -3.96
C PHE A 58 -7.18 28.95 -4.76
N ALA A 59 -6.77 30.21 -4.96
CA ALA A 59 -5.53 30.56 -5.64
C ALA A 59 -4.26 30.15 -4.87
N ALA A 60 -4.38 29.95 -3.55
CA ALA A 60 -3.30 29.44 -2.70
C ALA A 60 -3.23 27.90 -2.66
N MET A 61 -4.24 27.21 -3.21
CA MET A 61 -4.28 25.74 -3.32
C MET A 61 -3.73 25.28 -4.67
N ASP A 62 -3.28 24.02 -4.73
CA ASP A 62 -2.86 23.41 -5.99
C ASP A 62 -4.10 23.04 -6.82
N ASP A 63 -4.27 23.62 -8.01
CA ASP A 63 -5.26 23.14 -8.98
C ASP A 63 -4.77 21.83 -9.60
N ILE A 64 -5.36 20.73 -9.13
CA ILE A 64 -5.00 19.37 -9.58
C ILE A 64 -5.98 18.84 -10.63
N THR A 65 -6.91 19.66 -11.13
CA THR A 65 -7.93 19.26 -12.11
C THR A 65 -7.28 18.64 -13.35
N GLY A 66 -6.28 19.33 -13.92
CA GLY A 66 -5.58 18.83 -15.11
C GLY A 66 -4.80 17.53 -14.87
N ARG A 67 -4.28 17.33 -13.65
CA ARG A 67 -3.62 16.08 -13.25
C ARG A 67 -4.63 14.93 -13.22
N LEU A 68 -5.80 15.17 -12.63
CA LEU A 68 -6.89 14.19 -12.53
C LEU A 68 -7.52 13.87 -13.88
N LEU A 69 -7.68 14.84 -14.77
CA LEU A 69 -8.24 14.59 -16.10
C LEU A 69 -7.31 13.74 -16.99
N LYS A 70 -6.00 13.74 -16.70
CA LYS A 70 -5.00 12.93 -17.39
C LYS A 70 -4.91 11.49 -16.86
N THR A 71 -5.52 11.17 -15.71
CA THR A 71 -5.53 9.78 -15.24
C THR A 71 -6.49 8.93 -16.06
N THR A 72 -6.03 7.74 -16.41
CA THR A 72 -6.79 6.73 -17.15
C THR A 72 -7.51 5.73 -16.24
N GLN A 73 -7.33 5.84 -14.93
CA GLN A 73 -7.76 4.82 -13.96
C GLN A 73 -9.21 4.98 -13.51
N ASN A 74 -9.83 6.12 -13.80
CA ASN A 74 -11.19 6.40 -13.37
C ASN A 74 -11.91 7.27 -14.41
N ASN A 75 -12.16 6.67 -15.58
CA ASN A 75 -12.85 7.34 -16.69
C ASN A 75 -14.21 7.89 -16.25
N TYR A 76 -14.92 7.19 -15.35
CA TYR A 76 -16.16 7.68 -14.75
C TYR A 76 -15.98 9.03 -14.07
N ASN A 77 -15.01 9.13 -13.15
CA ASN A 77 -14.78 10.40 -12.45
C ASN A 77 -14.24 11.47 -13.39
N ARG A 78 -13.36 11.14 -14.34
CA ARG A 78 -12.90 12.10 -15.34
C ARG A 78 -14.09 12.68 -16.11
N ASP A 79 -14.94 11.81 -16.64
CA ASP A 79 -16.08 12.21 -17.44
C ASP A 79 -17.11 12.96 -16.59
N LEU A 80 -17.23 12.62 -15.30
CA LEU A 80 -18.06 13.34 -14.34
C LEU A 80 -17.51 14.73 -14.01
N LEU A 81 -16.19 14.87 -13.79
CA LEU A 81 -15.53 16.17 -13.58
C LEU A 81 -15.79 17.09 -14.77
N LEU A 82 -15.69 16.56 -16.00
CA LEU A 82 -15.99 17.31 -17.22
C LEU A 82 -17.48 17.66 -17.34
N LYS A 83 -18.38 16.67 -17.14
CA LYS A 83 -19.82 16.84 -17.31
C LYS A 83 -20.42 17.82 -16.30
N LEU A 84 -19.93 17.82 -15.07
CA LEU A 84 -20.42 18.66 -13.98
C LEU A 84 -19.60 19.94 -13.78
N ASP A 85 -18.66 20.24 -14.69
CA ASP A 85 -17.76 21.40 -14.62
C ASP A 85 -17.08 21.56 -13.26
N ILE A 86 -16.50 20.45 -12.78
CA ILE A 86 -15.88 20.40 -11.46
C ILE A 86 -14.40 20.71 -11.56
N ARG A 87 -13.97 21.69 -10.77
CA ARG A 87 -12.55 21.97 -10.54
C ARG A 87 -12.10 21.35 -9.22
N VAL A 88 -10.93 20.74 -9.21
CA VAL A 88 -10.39 20.05 -8.04
C VAL A 88 -9.14 20.74 -7.55
N TYR A 89 -9.17 21.16 -6.28
CA TYR A 89 -8.08 21.84 -5.61
C TYR A 89 -7.56 21.00 -4.45
N LEU A 90 -6.24 21.03 -4.24
CA LEU A 90 -5.58 20.37 -3.12
C LEU A 90 -4.98 21.42 -2.19
N ASP A 91 -5.48 21.45 -0.96
CA ASP A 91 -4.78 22.08 0.15
C ASP A 91 -3.67 21.13 0.60
N VAL A 92 -2.44 21.39 0.16
CA VAL A 92 -1.27 20.54 0.43
C VAL A 92 -0.95 20.48 1.93
N ALA A 93 -1.11 21.59 2.64
CA ALA A 93 -0.75 21.71 4.05
C ALA A 93 -1.62 20.80 4.93
N HIS A 94 -2.93 20.82 4.70
CA HIS A 94 -3.88 20.00 5.45
C HIS A 94 -4.20 18.67 4.76
N TYR A 95 -3.75 18.47 3.53
CA TYR A 95 -4.12 17.36 2.65
C TYR A 95 -5.65 17.21 2.55
N SER A 96 -6.33 18.34 2.31
CA SER A 96 -7.77 18.41 2.08
C SER A 96 -8.05 18.67 0.60
N ILE A 97 -9.04 17.99 0.04
CA ILE A 97 -9.34 18.05 -1.39
C ILE A 97 -10.69 18.72 -1.58
N TYR A 98 -10.70 19.76 -2.38
CA TYR A 98 -11.88 20.57 -2.64
C TYR A 98 -12.37 20.27 -4.05
N TYR A 99 -13.63 19.85 -4.15
CA TYR A 99 -14.36 19.74 -5.41
C TYR A 99 -15.24 20.97 -5.50
N ARG A 100 -14.86 21.89 -6.37
CA ARG A 100 -15.60 23.11 -6.68
C ARG A 100 -16.51 22.85 -7.87
N LEU A 101 -17.79 22.73 -7.60
CA LEU A 101 -18.85 22.68 -8.60
C LEU A 101 -19.37 24.11 -8.86
N PRO A 102 -20.15 24.34 -9.94
CA PRO A 102 -20.69 25.67 -10.25
C PRO A 102 -21.53 26.29 -9.13
N ASP A 103 -22.24 25.47 -8.34
CA ASP A 103 -23.21 25.92 -7.35
C ASP A 103 -22.85 25.56 -5.90
N ARG A 104 -21.76 24.82 -5.67
CA ARG A 104 -21.37 24.34 -4.33
C ARG A 104 -19.92 23.90 -4.26
N VAL A 105 -19.40 23.79 -3.05
CA VAL A 105 -18.07 23.24 -2.77
C VAL A 105 -18.18 22.06 -1.83
N LEU A 106 -17.53 20.96 -2.19
CA LEU A 106 -17.33 19.80 -1.33
C LEU A 106 -15.88 19.73 -0.87
N ARG A 107 -15.68 19.33 0.39
CA ARG A 107 -14.36 19.10 0.98
C ARG A 107 -14.24 17.65 1.42
N PHE A 108 -13.14 17.02 1.01
CA PHE A 108 -12.74 15.69 1.44
C PHE A 108 -11.53 15.83 2.37
N VAL A 109 -11.71 15.47 3.63
CA VAL A 109 -10.69 15.56 4.67
C VAL A 109 -10.08 14.19 4.90
N ALA A 110 -8.75 14.13 4.89
CA ALA A 110 -7.97 12.94 5.14
C ALA A 110 -7.89 12.60 6.64
N SER A 111 -9.02 12.24 7.26
CA SER A 111 -9.09 12.02 8.71
C SER A 111 -8.07 11.00 9.21
N TRP A 112 -7.74 9.95 8.44
CA TRP A 112 -6.67 9.03 8.85
C TRP A 112 -5.30 9.69 9.00
N ARG A 113 -4.94 10.57 8.07
CA ARG A 113 -3.67 11.33 8.15
C ARG A 113 -3.66 12.19 9.39
N GLU A 114 -4.75 12.93 9.65
CA GLU A 114 -4.88 13.77 10.85
C GLU A 114 -4.72 12.95 12.14
N HIS A 115 -5.45 11.84 12.25
CA HIS A 115 -5.37 10.96 13.42
C HIS A 115 -3.99 10.32 13.57
N THR A 116 -3.39 9.88 12.47
CA THR A 116 -2.04 9.28 12.48
C THR A 116 -1.02 10.29 12.94
N LEU A 117 -1.00 11.48 12.35
CA LEU A 117 -0.06 12.53 12.73
C LEU A 117 -0.27 12.97 14.19
N THR A 118 -1.51 13.21 14.60
CA THR A 118 -1.86 13.57 15.98
C THR A 118 -1.39 12.49 16.97
N ARG A 119 -1.48 11.21 16.61
CA ARG A 119 -0.98 10.11 17.44
C ARG A 119 0.52 10.21 17.73
N PHE A 120 1.33 10.67 16.78
CA PHE A 120 2.79 10.75 16.95
C PHE A 120 3.27 12.10 17.49
N PHE A 121 2.63 13.20 17.08
CA PHE A 121 3.07 14.57 17.37
C PHE A 121 2.19 15.32 18.38
N GLY A 122 1.02 14.79 18.74
CA GLY A 122 0.01 15.49 19.57
C GLY A 122 -0.86 16.47 18.78
N GLU A 123 -0.46 16.78 17.54
CA GLU A 123 -1.20 17.58 16.57
C GLU A 123 -0.92 17.07 15.14
N ALA A 124 -1.62 17.61 14.15
CA ALA A 124 -1.38 17.30 12.74
C ALA A 124 -0.49 18.38 12.09
N PRO A 125 0.85 18.23 12.07
CA PRO A 125 1.74 19.20 11.44
C PRO A 125 1.38 19.45 9.96
N THR A 126 1.45 20.71 9.58
CA THR A 126 1.18 21.20 8.21
C THR A 126 2.47 21.48 7.42
N SER A 127 3.61 21.51 8.11
CA SER A 127 4.94 21.71 7.52
C SER A 127 5.89 20.56 7.88
N GLU A 128 7.04 20.52 7.22
CA GLU A 128 8.11 19.59 7.58
C GLU A 128 8.51 19.76 9.06
N THR A 129 8.76 18.64 9.73
CA THR A 129 9.17 18.61 11.14
C THR A 129 10.62 18.13 11.25
N GLY A 130 11.23 18.36 12.43
CA GLY A 130 12.47 17.72 12.80
C GLY A 130 12.25 16.27 13.24
N TRP A 131 13.25 15.69 13.91
CA TRP A 131 13.04 14.47 14.69
C TRP A 131 12.47 14.85 16.05
N HIS A 132 11.32 14.28 16.40
CA HIS A 132 10.64 14.51 17.67
C HIS A 132 10.39 13.18 18.35
N PRO A 133 10.54 13.06 19.69
CA PRO A 133 10.08 11.90 20.42
C PRO A 133 8.60 11.63 20.12
N CYS A 134 8.29 10.39 19.76
CA CYS A 134 6.92 9.95 19.54
C CYS A 134 6.16 9.97 20.87
N LEU A 135 4.89 10.40 20.84
CA LEU A 135 3.99 10.16 21.97
C LEU A 135 3.71 8.66 22.14
N SER A 136 3.68 7.88 21.04
CA SER A 136 3.53 6.43 21.08
C SER A 136 4.00 5.80 19.75
N PRO A 137 4.91 4.81 19.77
CA PRO A 137 5.63 4.25 20.92
C PRO A 137 6.77 5.17 21.41
N ALA A 138 7.00 5.22 22.73
CA ALA A 138 7.92 6.18 23.36
C ALA A 138 9.41 6.03 22.99
N ASP A 139 9.86 4.83 22.60
CA ASP A 139 11.26 4.56 22.21
C ASP A 139 11.62 5.02 20.80
N PHE A 140 10.70 5.70 20.12
CA PHE A 140 10.85 6.11 18.73
C PHE A 140 10.82 7.63 18.59
N GLU A 141 11.48 8.11 17.55
CA GLU A 141 11.34 9.45 17.03
C GLU A 141 10.53 9.43 15.74
N ALA A 142 9.68 10.44 15.56
CA ALA A 142 8.90 10.67 14.36
C ALA A 142 9.39 11.92 13.63
N ARG A 143 9.29 11.86 12.30
CA ARG A 143 9.47 12.99 11.40
C ARG A 143 8.43 12.95 10.29
N PHE A 144 7.66 14.01 10.17
CA PHE A 144 6.73 14.27 9.07
C PHE A 144 7.41 15.09 7.97
N ILE A 145 7.25 14.64 6.72
CA ILE A 145 7.71 15.32 5.51
C ILE A 145 6.49 15.54 4.60
N PRO A 146 6.03 16.79 4.38
CA PRO A 146 4.92 17.07 3.47
C PRO A 146 5.33 16.87 2.00
N ASP A 147 4.35 16.50 1.18
CA ASP A 147 4.47 16.44 -0.28
C ASP A 147 3.09 16.68 -0.92
N HIS A 148 3.02 16.71 -2.26
CA HIS A 148 1.81 16.94 -3.06
C HIS A 148 0.82 15.75 -3.06
N ALA A 149 1.04 14.80 -2.16
CA ALA A 149 0.32 13.54 -2.03
C ALA A 149 0.16 13.16 -0.54
N GLY A 150 0.07 14.14 0.38
CA GLY A 150 -0.25 13.91 1.81
C GLY A 150 0.94 13.66 2.74
N GLY A 151 2.14 13.59 2.18
CA GLY A 151 3.40 13.46 2.90
C GLY A 151 3.74 12.05 3.39
N VAL A 152 4.84 11.97 4.14
CA VAL A 152 5.44 10.74 4.64
C VAL A 152 5.70 10.90 6.13
N LEU A 153 5.34 9.86 6.89
CA LEU A 153 5.78 9.71 8.27
C LEU A 153 6.98 8.76 8.30
N LEU A 154 8.10 9.25 8.83
CA LEU A 154 9.28 8.46 9.12
C LEU A 154 9.33 8.18 10.61
N LEU A 155 9.59 6.93 10.96
CA LEU A 155 9.81 6.48 12.32
C LEU A 155 11.20 5.87 12.41
N ARG A 156 11.93 6.17 13.49
CA ARG A 156 13.18 5.49 13.83
C ARG A 156 13.31 5.30 15.34
N ARG A 157 14.00 4.26 15.78
CA ARG A 157 14.34 4.08 17.20
C ARG A 157 15.24 5.23 17.65
N ALA A 158 15.00 5.76 18.84
CA ALA A 158 15.89 6.74 19.45
C ALA A 158 17.24 6.06 19.79
N GLY A 159 18.34 6.61 19.31
CA GLY A 159 19.69 6.06 19.55
C GLY A 159 20.32 5.35 18.35
N GLU A 160 21.17 4.36 18.60
CA GLU A 160 21.87 3.62 17.55
C GLU A 160 20.92 2.64 16.83
N CYS A 161 20.92 2.69 15.49
CA CYS A 161 20.18 1.74 14.66
C CYS A 161 20.95 0.42 14.51
N ASP A 162 20.27 -0.72 14.69
CA ASP A 162 20.82 -2.02 14.36
C ASP A 162 20.78 -2.25 12.83
N PRO A 163 21.93 -2.30 12.13
CA PRO A 163 21.99 -2.55 10.68
C PRO A 163 21.39 -3.91 10.27
N THR A 164 21.25 -4.83 11.22
CA THR A 164 20.73 -6.18 10.99
C THR A 164 19.21 -6.25 11.04
N LEU A 165 18.53 -5.21 11.53
CA LEU A 165 17.08 -5.15 11.53
C LEU A 165 16.54 -4.63 10.19
N PRO A 166 15.37 -5.13 9.74
CA PRO A 166 14.75 -4.67 8.51
C PRO A 166 14.22 -3.25 8.61
N LEU A 167 14.20 -2.56 7.47
CA LEU A 167 13.40 -1.37 7.25
C LEU A 167 11.97 -1.79 6.89
N LEU A 168 10.97 -1.24 7.60
CA LEU A 168 9.56 -1.42 7.27
C LEU A 168 9.09 -0.34 6.30
N THR A 169 8.26 -0.70 5.33
CA THR A 169 7.55 0.28 4.49
C THR A 169 6.07 -0.03 4.40
N ALA A 170 5.24 1.01 4.39
CA ALA A 170 3.80 0.94 4.15
C ALA A 170 3.47 1.89 2.99
N SER A 171 3.62 1.40 1.76
CA SER A 171 3.63 2.23 0.54
C SER A 171 2.24 2.63 0.03
N HIS A 172 1.18 1.88 0.35
CA HIS A 172 -0.19 2.13 -0.14
C HIS A 172 -1.02 3.10 0.71
N GLY A 173 -0.49 3.53 1.86
CA GLY A 173 -1.19 4.45 2.75
C GLY A 173 -2.49 3.86 3.34
N PRO A 174 -3.59 4.64 3.45
CA PRO A 174 -4.76 4.35 4.30
C PRO A 174 -5.66 3.25 3.80
N TYR A 175 -5.50 2.92 2.51
CA TYR A 175 -6.30 1.93 1.83
C TYR A 175 -6.43 0.63 2.64
N ASP A 176 -5.41 0.34 3.45
CA ASP A 176 -5.50 -0.60 4.54
C ASP A 176 -5.30 0.11 5.90
N PRO A 177 -6.36 0.30 6.71
CA PRO A 177 -6.26 0.99 7.99
C PRO A 177 -5.35 0.29 9.02
N HIS A 178 -5.02 -0.99 8.80
CA HIS A 178 -4.25 -1.81 9.74
C HIS A 178 -2.81 -2.09 9.30
N THR A 179 -2.39 -1.67 8.10
CA THR A 179 -0.97 -1.77 7.70
C THR A 179 -0.07 -1.01 8.68
N LEU A 180 -0.51 0.16 9.17
CA LEU A 180 0.19 0.91 10.21
C LEU A 180 0.31 0.10 11.51
N ASP A 181 -0.76 -0.56 11.95
CA ASP A 181 -0.75 -1.37 13.17
C ASP A 181 0.24 -2.54 13.08
N VAL A 182 0.36 -3.17 11.90
CA VAL A 182 1.35 -4.23 11.67
C VAL A 182 2.78 -3.67 11.72
N ALA A 183 3.02 -2.50 11.13
CA ALA A 183 4.34 -1.86 11.20
C ALA A 183 4.72 -1.57 12.66
N LEU A 184 3.79 -0.97 13.41
CA LEU A 184 3.99 -0.65 14.83
C LEU A 184 4.16 -1.89 15.71
N PHE A 185 3.45 -2.97 15.40
CA PHE A 185 3.64 -4.25 16.09
C PHE A 185 5.09 -4.75 16.00
N PHE A 186 5.69 -4.69 14.81
CA PHE A 186 7.08 -5.12 14.63
C PHE A 186 8.10 -4.16 15.26
N LEU A 187 7.89 -2.85 15.16
CA LEU A 187 8.75 -1.85 15.82
C LEU A 187 8.76 -2.06 17.33
N ARG A 188 7.57 -2.27 17.91
CA ARG A 188 7.40 -2.53 19.35
C ARG A 188 8.00 -3.87 19.79
N ALA A 189 7.90 -4.91 18.96
CA ALA A 189 8.50 -6.20 19.24
C ALA A 189 10.04 -6.23 19.08
N GLY A 190 10.68 -5.10 18.78
CA GLY A 190 12.13 -5.03 18.55
C GLY A 190 12.57 -5.75 17.26
N LYS A 191 11.65 -5.96 16.31
CA LYS A 191 11.91 -6.67 15.05
C LYS A 191 12.23 -5.74 13.89
N ALA A 192 12.20 -4.44 14.13
CA ALA A 192 12.59 -3.39 13.21
C ALA A 192 12.93 -2.12 14.00
N ASP A 193 13.80 -1.28 13.42
CA ASP A 193 14.21 -0.01 14.03
C ASP A 193 13.72 1.21 13.28
N ALA A 194 13.16 1.03 12.08
CA ALA A 194 12.66 2.14 11.30
C ALA A 194 11.47 1.74 10.43
N ALA A 195 10.62 2.72 10.14
CA ALA A 195 9.51 2.57 9.23
C ALA A 195 9.30 3.82 8.36
N MET A 196 8.85 3.60 7.12
CA MET A 196 8.37 4.64 6.21
C MET A 196 6.90 4.42 5.92
N ILE A 197 6.06 5.38 6.30
CA ILE A 197 4.60 5.27 6.17
C ILE A 197 4.09 6.33 5.21
N ASN A 198 3.39 5.89 4.16
CA ASN A 198 2.68 6.80 3.26
C ASN A 198 1.43 7.34 3.98
N LEU A 199 1.27 8.66 4.03
CA LEU A 199 0.09 9.31 4.62
C LEU A 199 -0.97 9.70 3.57
N GLY A 200 -0.61 9.59 2.30
CA GLY A 200 -1.47 9.91 1.16
C GLY A 200 -2.45 8.81 0.83
N PHE A 201 -3.62 9.21 0.33
CA PHE A 201 -4.57 8.30 -0.30
C PHE A 201 -3.98 7.78 -1.60
N SER A 202 -3.86 6.46 -1.70
CA SER A 202 -3.51 5.83 -2.95
C SER A 202 -4.69 5.84 -3.92
N GLY A 203 -5.94 6.02 -3.50
CA GLY A 203 -7.05 6.46 -4.35
C GLY A 203 -8.14 5.42 -4.66
N ARG A 204 -8.08 4.21 -4.09
CA ARG A 204 -9.18 3.24 -4.15
C ARG A 204 -9.87 3.16 -2.79
N GLU A 205 -9.59 4.03 -1.84
CA GLU A 205 -10.16 3.87 -0.50
C GLU A 205 -11.68 3.99 -0.59
N PRO A 206 -12.43 2.98 -0.10
CA PRO A 206 -13.87 3.04 -0.13
C PRO A 206 -14.34 4.26 0.66
N LEU A 207 -15.30 4.99 0.10
CA LEU A 207 -16.13 5.84 0.92
C LEU A 207 -16.97 4.96 1.83
N THR A 208 -17.18 5.44 3.03
CA THR A 208 -18.10 4.79 3.97
C THR A 208 -19.52 4.97 3.50
N ASP A 209 -20.40 4.04 3.88
CA ASP A 209 -21.82 4.13 3.57
C ASP A 209 -22.41 5.49 4.00
N GLU A 210 -22.00 6.01 5.16
CA GLU A 210 -22.42 7.34 5.63
C GLU A 210 -22.00 8.47 4.68
N ASN A 211 -20.73 8.51 4.26
CA ASN A 211 -20.26 9.52 3.31
C ASN A 211 -20.94 9.37 1.94
N LEU A 212 -21.22 8.13 1.53
CA LEU A 212 -21.95 7.83 0.30
C LEU A 212 -23.39 8.35 0.37
N GLU A 213 -24.09 8.12 1.48
CA GLU A 213 -25.44 8.63 1.70
C GLU A 213 -25.47 10.16 1.77
N LYS A 214 -24.45 10.82 2.35
CA LYS A 214 -24.31 12.28 2.29
C LYS A 214 -24.24 12.79 0.85
N LEU A 215 -23.36 12.21 0.03
CA LEU A 215 -23.20 12.58 -1.38
C LEU A 215 -24.51 12.38 -2.18
N LYS A 216 -25.20 11.24 -1.96
CA LYS A 216 -26.53 10.99 -2.54
C LYS A 216 -27.55 12.04 -2.10
N GLY A 217 -27.61 12.37 -0.81
CA GLY A 217 -28.49 13.39 -0.26
C GLY A 217 -28.24 14.79 -0.84
N TRP A 218 -27.01 15.07 -1.26
CA TRP A 218 -26.67 16.32 -1.96
C TRP A 218 -26.87 16.26 -3.47
N GLY A 219 -27.29 15.12 -4.03
CA GLY A 219 -27.45 14.92 -5.46
C GLY A 219 -26.12 14.89 -6.23
N VAL A 220 -25.03 14.52 -5.57
CA VAL A 220 -23.69 14.52 -6.16
C VAL A 220 -23.25 13.08 -6.41
N PRO A 221 -23.26 12.59 -7.67
CA PRO A 221 -22.86 11.22 -8.00
C PRO A 221 -21.34 11.05 -8.05
N LEU A 222 -20.59 11.80 -7.24
CA LEU A 222 -19.13 11.68 -7.20
C LEU A 222 -18.74 10.40 -6.47
N ASN A 223 -17.82 9.66 -7.08
CA ASN A 223 -16.89 8.85 -6.34
C ASN A 223 -15.62 9.73 -6.22
N PRO A 224 -15.04 10.00 -5.04
CA PRO A 224 -13.79 10.76 -4.98
C PRO A 224 -12.75 10.09 -5.86
N SER A 225 -12.16 10.88 -6.75
CA SER A 225 -11.15 10.41 -7.70
C SER A 225 -9.84 10.10 -7.01
N ASN A 226 -9.16 9.08 -7.53
CA ASN A 226 -7.77 8.77 -7.22
C ASN A 226 -6.93 10.04 -7.39
N ILE A 227 -6.35 10.54 -6.30
CA ILE A 227 -5.42 11.69 -6.37
C ILE A 227 -4.04 11.23 -6.79
N ASP A 228 -3.73 9.96 -6.49
CA ASP A 228 -2.47 9.30 -6.77
C ASP A 228 -2.66 7.99 -7.55
N VAL A 229 -1.56 7.47 -8.09
CA VAL A 229 -1.50 6.23 -8.87
C VAL A 229 -1.38 5.04 -7.90
N ILE A 230 -2.33 4.10 -7.97
CA ILE A 230 -2.63 3.13 -6.89
C ILE A 230 -2.11 1.72 -7.16
N TYR A 231 -1.72 1.44 -8.39
CA TYR A 231 -1.28 0.11 -8.78
C TYR A 231 -0.15 0.25 -9.79
N PRO A 232 0.73 -0.75 -9.89
CA PRO A 232 1.81 -0.70 -10.84
C PRO A 232 1.24 -0.87 -12.24
N TYR A 233 1.04 0.27 -12.88
CA TYR A 233 0.84 0.33 -14.31
C TYR A 233 2.19 0.43 -14.94
N VAL A 234 2.46 -0.38 -15.95
CA VAL A 234 3.57 -0.06 -16.82
C VAL A 234 3.16 1.10 -17.72
N ASN A 235 3.94 2.18 -17.76
CA ASN A 235 3.69 3.28 -18.67
C ASN A 235 3.77 2.80 -20.14
N ALA A 236 3.52 3.69 -21.10
CA ALA A 236 3.57 3.35 -22.53
C ALA A 236 4.91 2.74 -23.02
N LYS A 237 5.97 2.80 -22.21
CA LYS A 237 7.30 2.23 -22.47
C LYS A 237 7.56 0.91 -21.73
N GLY A 238 6.61 0.41 -20.93
CA GLY A 238 6.80 -0.82 -20.16
C GLY A 238 7.41 -0.61 -18.77
N HIS A 239 7.56 0.63 -18.28
CA HIS A 239 8.16 0.90 -16.98
C HIS A 239 7.09 0.98 -15.88
N PRO A 240 7.26 0.30 -14.73
CA PRO A 240 6.29 0.38 -13.64
C PRO A 240 6.15 1.84 -13.16
N LEU A 241 4.93 2.31 -13.09
CA LEU A 241 4.51 3.49 -12.34
C LEU A 241 4.53 3.08 -10.88
N CYS A 242 5.12 3.94 -10.06
CA CYS A 242 5.52 3.62 -8.70
C CYS A 242 4.71 4.43 -7.69
N TYR A 243 4.56 3.87 -6.49
CA TYR A 243 4.13 4.68 -5.36
C TYR A 243 5.20 5.70 -5.01
N LYS A 244 4.79 6.85 -4.51
CA LYS A 244 5.71 7.93 -4.12
C LYS A 244 6.79 7.49 -3.13
N LEU A 245 6.50 6.51 -2.26
CA LEU A 245 7.48 5.96 -1.33
C LEU A 245 8.53 5.11 -2.03
N GLU A 246 8.16 4.42 -3.11
CA GLU A 246 9.13 3.68 -3.91
C GLU A 246 10.05 4.65 -4.67
N GLU A 247 9.50 5.70 -5.29
CA GLU A 247 10.29 6.71 -6.02
C GLU A 247 11.23 7.51 -5.10
N GLY A 248 10.70 7.94 -3.96
CA GLY A 248 11.46 8.69 -2.96
C GLY A 248 12.34 7.82 -2.06
N PHE A 249 12.41 6.51 -2.27
CA PHE A 249 13.00 5.56 -1.30
C PHE A 249 14.41 5.97 -0.86
N GLY A 250 15.30 6.26 -1.81
CA GLY A 250 16.68 6.67 -1.50
C GLY A 250 16.78 7.97 -0.69
N ARG A 251 15.91 8.94 -0.97
CA ARG A 251 15.82 10.19 -0.19
C ARG A 251 15.39 9.89 1.24
N TYR A 252 14.36 9.07 1.44
CA TYR A 252 13.85 8.76 2.76
C TYR A 252 14.83 7.92 3.58
N VAL A 253 15.52 6.95 2.98
CA VAL A 253 16.59 6.18 3.65
C VAL A 253 17.68 7.12 4.15
N LYS A 254 18.09 8.10 3.33
CA LYS A 254 19.09 9.10 3.74
C LYS A 254 18.62 9.94 4.93
N ILE A 255 17.33 10.31 4.97
CA ILE A 255 16.77 11.11 6.07
C ILE A 255 16.69 10.32 7.38
N LEU A 256 16.39 9.02 7.32
CA LEU A 256 16.41 8.14 8.49
C LEU A 256 17.78 8.17 9.21
N GLY A 257 18.86 8.37 8.45
CA GLY A 257 20.21 8.59 8.98
C GLY A 257 20.95 7.32 9.42
N GLY A 258 20.45 6.15 9.03
CA GLY A 258 21.05 4.84 9.30
C GLY A 258 21.81 4.24 8.11
N PRO A 259 22.37 3.03 8.27
CA PRO A 259 23.01 2.29 7.19
C PRO A 259 21.99 1.91 6.10
N ALA A 260 22.47 1.69 4.88
CA ALA A 260 21.63 1.22 3.79
C ALA A 260 21.01 -0.14 4.17
N PRO A 261 19.68 -0.33 4.04
CA PRO A 261 19.03 -1.53 4.52
C PRO A 261 19.50 -2.76 3.76
N GLU A 262 19.73 -3.86 4.47
CA GLU A 262 19.94 -5.18 3.85
C GLU A 262 18.62 -5.89 3.56
N LEU A 263 17.56 -5.54 4.28
CA LEU A 263 16.24 -6.17 4.19
C LEU A 263 15.18 -5.09 4.29
N VAL A 264 14.26 -5.08 3.33
CA VAL A 264 13.06 -4.23 3.33
C VAL A 264 11.83 -5.14 3.41
N ILE A 265 10.96 -4.88 4.37
CA ILE A 265 9.66 -5.54 4.49
C ILE A 265 8.59 -4.51 4.15
N ASP A 266 8.00 -4.67 2.98
CA ASP A 266 6.97 -3.80 2.44
C ASP A 266 5.61 -4.41 2.76
N ILE A 267 4.88 -3.79 3.69
CA ILE A 267 3.67 -4.28 4.32
C ILE A 267 2.45 -3.78 3.55
N HIS A 268 1.59 -4.70 3.13
CA HIS A 268 0.39 -4.41 2.35
C HIS A 268 -0.81 -5.18 2.86
N GLY A 269 -1.94 -4.48 2.95
CA GLY A 269 -3.22 -5.13 3.13
C GLY A 269 -3.72 -5.78 1.85
N CYS A 270 -4.26 -6.98 2.00
CA CYS A 270 -5.10 -7.57 0.97
C CYS A 270 -6.44 -8.04 1.54
N VAL A 271 -7.43 -8.10 0.67
CA VAL A 271 -8.58 -8.98 0.88
C VAL A 271 -8.15 -10.39 0.49
N GLY A 272 -8.30 -11.32 1.42
CA GLY A 272 -8.04 -12.74 1.17
C GLY A 272 -8.99 -13.32 0.12
N THR A 273 -8.79 -14.59 -0.25
CA THR A 273 -9.78 -15.27 -1.12
C THR A 273 -11.01 -15.74 -0.33
N ARG A 274 -10.96 -15.67 1.01
CA ARG A 274 -11.99 -16.10 1.97
C ARG A 274 -12.00 -15.19 3.21
N ASN A 275 -13.07 -15.26 4.01
CA ASN A 275 -13.24 -14.45 5.22
C ASN A 275 -12.26 -14.83 6.34
N ASP A 276 -11.85 -16.09 6.38
CA ASP A 276 -10.93 -16.71 7.34
C ASP A 276 -9.55 -16.96 6.71
N ASP A 277 -9.19 -16.19 5.68
CA ASP A 277 -7.88 -16.34 5.06
C ASP A 277 -6.79 -15.82 6.00
N TYR A 278 -6.01 -16.75 6.57
CA TYR A 278 -4.85 -16.43 7.39
C TYR A 278 -3.53 -16.56 6.63
N ARG A 279 -3.57 -16.87 5.33
CA ARG A 279 -2.38 -17.19 4.54
C ARG A 279 -1.69 -15.90 4.10
N LEU A 280 -0.44 -15.73 4.52
CA LEU A 280 0.39 -14.61 4.07
C LEU A 280 1.00 -14.94 2.71
N ILE A 281 0.99 -13.97 1.80
CA ILE A 281 1.66 -14.08 0.52
C ILE A 281 2.84 -13.12 0.48
N VAL A 282 4.02 -13.64 0.18
CA VAL A 282 5.28 -12.88 0.12
C VAL A 282 5.78 -12.87 -1.33
N GLY A 283 5.74 -11.70 -1.95
CA GLY A 283 6.22 -11.43 -3.28
C GLY A 283 7.69 -11.01 -3.26
N LEU A 284 8.53 -11.70 -4.04
CA LEU A 284 9.95 -11.32 -4.20
C LEU A 284 10.23 -10.61 -5.55
N GLY A 285 9.19 -10.43 -6.35
CA GLY A 285 9.21 -9.70 -7.62
C GLY A 285 8.43 -10.43 -8.72
N GLY A 286 7.67 -9.67 -9.52
CA GLY A 286 6.96 -10.18 -10.70
C GLY A 286 7.19 -9.39 -11.98
N LEU A 287 7.96 -8.31 -11.88
CA LEU A 287 8.44 -7.49 -12.99
C LEU A 287 9.97 -7.36 -12.92
N PRO A 288 10.63 -7.00 -14.04
CA PRO A 288 12.05 -6.73 -14.05
C PRO A 288 12.45 -5.67 -13.00
N PRO A 289 13.61 -5.81 -12.34
CA PRO A 289 14.55 -6.92 -12.48
C PRO A 289 14.03 -8.20 -11.81
N TYR A 290 14.03 -9.32 -12.53
CA TYR A 290 13.57 -10.59 -11.99
C TYR A 290 14.62 -11.17 -11.03
N PRO A 291 14.24 -11.66 -9.84
CA PRO A 291 15.16 -12.40 -8.99
C PRO A 291 15.51 -13.76 -9.62
N PHE A 292 16.77 -14.19 -9.48
CA PHE A 292 17.14 -15.56 -9.78
C PHE A 292 16.96 -16.44 -8.54
N PRO A 293 16.42 -17.67 -8.65
CA PRO A 293 16.26 -18.56 -7.50
C PRO A 293 17.54 -18.77 -6.68
N THR A 294 18.70 -18.80 -7.32
CA THR A 294 20.02 -18.96 -6.69
C THR A 294 20.48 -17.73 -5.89
N GLU A 295 19.94 -16.54 -6.18
CA GLU A 295 20.17 -15.34 -5.36
C GLU A 295 19.38 -15.40 -4.05
N LEU A 296 18.27 -16.14 -4.04
CA LEU A 296 17.39 -16.26 -2.89
C LEU A 296 17.84 -17.35 -1.91
N GLY A 297 18.69 -18.28 -2.35
CA GLY A 297 19.19 -19.38 -1.52
C GLY A 297 19.68 -20.58 -2.33
N GLN A 298 19.77 -21.73 -1.66
CA GLN A 298 20.14 -22.99 -2.31
C GLN A 298 18.89 -23.69 -2.84
N VAL A 299 18.91 -24.00 -4.14
CA VAL A 299 17.79 -24.63 -4.85
C VAL A 299 18.15 -26.07 -5.19
N GLN A 300 17.24 -26.99 -4.90
CA GLN A 300 17.31 -28.38 -5.32
C GLN A 300 15.99 -28.76 -5.98
N GLU A 301 16.04 -29.52 -7.06
CA GLU A 301 14.85 -30.01 -7.75
C GLU A 301 14.90 -31.54 -7.83
N SER A 302 13.81 -32.18 -7.42
CA SER A 302 13.65 -33.63 -7.49
C SER A 302 12.18 -33.97 -7.75
N GLY A 303 11.91 -34.80 -8.75
CA GLY A 303 10.55 -35.24 -9.08
C GLY A 303 9.57 -34.11 -9.43
N GLY A 304 10.06 -32.97 -9.94
CA GLY A 304 9.24 -31.79 -10.25
C GLY A 304 8.88 -30.92 -9.04
N VAL A 305 9.34 -31.30 -7.83
CA VAL A 305 9.25 -30.49 -6.62
C VAL A 305 10.54 -29.70 -6.44
N ILE A 306 10.41 -28.44 -6.08
CA ILE A 306 11.53 -27.53 -5.86
C ILE A 306 11.65 -27.26 -4.38
N HIS A 307 12.83 -27.56 -3.85
CA HIS A 307 13.25 -27.25 -2.50
C HIS A 307 14.11 -25.99 -2.54
N LEU A 308 13.70 -24.95 -1.83
CA LEU A 308 14.49 -23.74 -1.64
C LEU A 308 14.84 -23.59 -0.16
N HIS A 309 16.14 -23.65 0.13
CA HIS A 309 16.69 -23.28 1.43
C HIS A 309 17.06 -21.80 1.38
N PRO A 310 16.29 -20.91 2.04
CA PRO A 310 16.50 -19.47 1.90
C PRO A 310 17.86 -19.04 2.44
N GLY A 311 18.50 -18.12 1.72
CA GLY A 311 19.68 -17.41 2.19
C GLY A 311 19.38 -16.54 3.41
N ARG A 312 20.43 -16.00 4.05
CA ARG A 312 20.35 -15.29 5.34
C ARG A 312 19.26 -14.20 5.39
N ARG A 313 19.20 -13.32 4.38
CA ARG A 313 18.28 -12.17 4.35
C ARG A 313 16.82 -12.58 4.20
N LEU A 314 16.54 -13.48 3.25
CA LEU A 314 15.20 -14.03 3.05
C LEU A 314 14.75 -14.83 4.27
N ARG A 315 15.62 -15.66 4.85
CA ARG A 315 15.33 -16.42 6.07
C ARG A 315 14.98 -15.49 7.23
N ARG A 316 15.72 -14.39 7.44
CA ARG A 316 15.44 -13.39 8.47
C ARG A 316 14.07 -12.75 8.28
N GLY A 317 13.76 -12.32 7.06
CA GLY A 317 12.44 -11.75 6.74
C GLY A 317 11.30 -12.73 6.96
N LEU A 318 11.42 -13.97 6.47
CA LEU A 318 10.40 -14.99 6.66
C LEU A 318 10.23 -15.40 8.13
N ALA A 319 11.31 -15.46 8.90
CA ALA A 319 11.26 -15.73 10.35
C ALA A 319 10.49 -14.65 11.11
N MET A 320 10.66 -13.39 10.73
CA MET A 320 9.89 -12.27 11.28
C MET A 320 8.40 -12.37 10.93
N LEU A 321 8.07 -12.71 9.69
CA LEU A 321 6.68 -12.82 9.22
C LEU A 321 5.91 -14.01 9.84
N ARG A 322 6.61 -14.99 10.42
CA ARG A 322 5.98 -16.10 11.15
C ARG A 322 5.14 -15.65 12.35
N ASP A 323 5.43 -14.50 12.93
CA ASP A 323 4.61 -13.90 13.99
C ASP A 323 3.20 -13.53 13.51
N LEU A 324 3.05 -13.30 12.20
CA LEU A 324 1.80 -12.93 11.58
C LEU A 324 1.01 -14.14 11.09
N SER A 325 1.66 -15.23 10.67
CA SER A 325 0.95 -16.44 10.27
C SER A 325 1.81 -17.70 10.24
N GLU A 326 1.17 -18.83 10.56
CA GLU A 326 1.71 -20.18 10.37
C GLU A 326 1.62 -20.64 8.90
N GLU A 327 0.83 -19.98 8.06
CA GLU A 327 0.71 -20.27 6.64
C GLU A 327 1.31 -19.12 5.83
N ILE A 328 2.48 -19.37 5.23
CA ILE A 328 3.20 -18.38 4.42
C ILE A 328 3.53 -19.00 3.07
N TYR A 329 3.20 -18.28 2.01
CA TYR A 329 3.55 -18.65 0.64
C TYR A 329 4.46 -17.59 0.02
N VAL A 330 5.45 -18.03 -0.73
CA VAL A 330 6.45 -17.16 -1.36
C VAL A 330 6.37 -17.31 -2.88
N GLN A 331 6.16 -16.18 -3.56
CA GLN A 331 5.92 -16.12 -5.00
C GLN A 331 6.86 -15.14 -5.70
N PHE A 332 7.33 -15.51 -6.89
CA PHE A 332 8.07 -14.60 -7.76
C PHE A 332 8.13 -15.09 -9.20
N CYS A 333 8.50 -14.19 -10.12
CA CYS A 333 8.88 -14.53 -11.50
C CYS A 333 10.40 -14.43 -11.66
N ALA A 334 11.02 -15.44 -12.28
CA ALA A 334 12.40 -15.35 -12.78
C ALA A 334 12.44 -14.86 -14.25
N ALA A 335 11.33 -14.98 -14.96
CA ALA A 335 11.11 -14.47 -16.32
C ALA A 335 9.59 -14.30 -16.57
N PRO A 336 9.14 -13.64 -17.66
CA PRO A 336 7.72 -13.41 -17.92
C PRO A 336 6.84 -14.67 -17.95
N ARG A 337 7.42 -15.82 -18.30
CA ARG A 337 6.74 -17.13 -18.39
C ARG A 337 7.28 -18.16 -17.40
N GLN A 338 8.06 -17.71 -16.41
CA GLN A 338 8.71 -18.59 -15.45
C GLN A 338 8.46 -18.05 -14.03
N GLY A 339 7.34 -18.49 -13.47
CA GLY A 339 6.92 -18.22 -12.10
C GLY A 339 7.34 -19.33 -11.16
N TYR A 340 7.42 -18.98 -9.88
CA TYR A 340 7.64 -19.89 -8.78
C TYR A 340 6.60 -19.62 -7.70
N GLN A 341 6.13 -20.68 -7.08
CA GLN A 341 5.27 -20.65 -5.91
C GLN A 341 5.79 -21.67 -4.90
N PHE A 342 5.99 -21.23 -3.67
CA PHE A 342 6.50 -22.03 -2.56
C PHE A 342 5.59 -21.91 -1.34
N ALA A 343 5.36 -23.03 -0.65
CA ALA A 343 4.87 -23.04 0.72
C ALA A 343 6.05 -23.04 1.69
N LEU A 344 5.99 -22.21 2.73
CA LEU A 344 6.98 -22.17 3.79
C LEU A 344 6.65 -23.20 4.88
N LEU A 345 7.61 -24.07 5.19
CA LEU A 345 7.51 -25.05 6.27
C LEU A 345 8.04 -24.51 7.60
N GLY A 346 7.80 -25.22 8.70
CA GLY A 346 8.20 -24.80 10.05
C GLY A 346 9.70 -24.51 10.21
N GLY A 347 10.56 -25.28 9.54
CA GLY A 347 12.01 -25.05 9.52
C GLY A 347 12.48 -23.90 8.62
N LEU A 348 11.56 -23.07 8.11
CA LEU A 348 11.78 -22.04 7.09
C LEU A 348 12.30 -22.60 5.75
N GLN A 349 12.20 -23.91 5.55
CA GLN A 349 12.40 -24.55 4.25
C GLN A 349 11.18 -24.28 3.37
N MET A 350 11.41 -24.11 2.07
CA MET A 350 10.35 -23.87 1.11
C MET A 350 10.21 -25.05 0.17
N LEU A 351 8.98 -25.54 0.00
CA LEU A 351 8.62 -26.53 -1.01
C LEU A 351 7.69 -25.90 -2.02
N GLY A 352 7.99 -26.07 -3.30
CA GLY A 352 7.27 -25.38 -4.33
C GLY A 352 7.39 -26.02 -5.70
N ARG A 353 6.92 -25.28 -6.70
CA ARG A 353 6.95 -25.69 -8.09
C ARG A 353 7.21 -24.50 -9.00
N ARG A 354 7.67 -24.81 -10.20
CA ARG A 354 7.64 -23.88 -11.35
C ARG A 354 6.23 -23.83 -11.91
N LEU A 355 5.86 -22.66 -12.42
CA LEU A 355 4.59 -22.43 -13.11
C LEU A 355 4.79 -21.47 -14.29
N ASP A 356 3.94 -21.54 -15.31
CA ASP A 356 3.86 -20.50 -16.34
C ASP A 356 2.74 -19.53 -15.98
N PRO A 357 3.05 -18.29 -15.54
CA PRO A 357 2.07 -17.26 -15.22
C PRO A 357 1.03 -17.08 -16.34
N HIS A 358 1.45 -17.19 -17.60
CA HIS A 358 0.57 -16.97 -18.74
C HIS A 358 -0.50 -18.06 -18.90
N LEU A 359 -0.25 -19.27 -18.40
CA LEU A 359 -1.15 -20.41 -18.58
C LEU A 359 -1.99 -20.69 -17.34
N GLU A 360 -1.40 -20.47 -16.15
CA GLU A 360 -1.96 -20.96 -14.90
C GLU A 360 -2.71 -19.90 -14.10
N ILE A 361 -2.38 -18.62 -14.31
CA ILE A 361 -3.04 -17.53 -13.61
C ILE A 361 -4.37 -17.21 -14.26
N LYS A 362 -5.38 -17.00 -13.43
CA LYS A 362 -6.70 -16.51 -13.86
C LYS A 362 -7.05 -15.22 -13.14
N SER A 363 -7.92 -14.43 -13.75
CA SER A 363 -8.62 -13.36 -13.04
C SER A 363 -9.62 -13.95 -12.05
N LEU A 364 -9.62 -13.44 -10.83
CA LEU A 364 -10.54 -13.83 -9.77
C LEU A 364 -11.98 -13.50 -10.14
N LEU A 365 -12.20 -12.38 -10.82
CA LEU A 365 -13.50 -11.94 -11.34
C LEU A 365 -13.38 -11.49 -12.79
N ALA A 366 -14.44 -11.72 -13.57
CA ALA A 366 -14.51 -11.25 -14.94
C ALA A 366 -14.47 -9.71 -14.97
N GLY A 367 -13.46 -9.13 -15.62
CA GLY A 367 -13.26 -7.68 -15.68
C GLY A 367 -12.43 -7.09 -14.53
N GLU A 368 -11.92 -7.91 -13.60
CA GLU A 368 -10.98 -7.47 -12.57
C GLU A 368 -9.56 -8.00 -12.78
N GLU A 369 -8.56 -7.20 -12.37
CA GLU A 369 -7.12 -7.50 -12.47
C GLU A 369 -6.58 -8.28 -11.26
N ARG A 370 -7.44 -8.66 -10.30
CA ARG A 370 -7.03 -9.51 -9.17
C ARG A 370 -6.76 -10.91 -9.68
N THR A 371 -5.51 -11.34 -9.62
CA THR A 371 -5.07 -12.62 -10.19
C THR A 371 -4.92 -13.68 -9.12
N TYR A 372 -5.23 -14.93 -9.46
CA TYR A 372 -5.11 -16.07 -8.56
C TYR A 372 -4.62 -17.31 -9.30
N LEU A 373 -4.04 -18.24 -8.54
CA LEU A 373 -3.68 -19.58 -8.94
C LEU A 373 -4.82 -20.53 -8.55
N PRO A 374 -5.62 -21.03 -9.51
CA PRO A 374 -6.81 -21.82 -9.19
C PRO A 374 -6.49 -23.18 -8.56
N ALA A 375 -5.35 -23.78 -8.91
CA ALA A 375 -4.99 -25.11 -8.40
C ALA A 375 -4.63 -25.05 -6.90
N GLU A 376 -4.05 -23.94 -6.46
CA GLU A 376 -3.68 -23.71 -5.07
C GLU A 376 -4.74 -22.95 -4.27
N ASP A 377 -5.75 -22.38 -4.93
CA ASP A 377 -6.68 -21.40 -4.35
C ASP A 377 -5.95 -20.28 -3.60
N LEU A 378 -4.91 -19.74 -4.24
CA LEU A 378 -4.05 -18.69 -3.69
C LEU A 378 -4.00 -17.49 -4.61
N ARG A 379 -3.97 -16.30 -4.02
CA ARG A 379 -3.71 -15.08 -4.78
C ARG A 379 -2.34 -15.15 -5.45
N TRP A 380 -2.25 -14.62 -6.67
CA TRP A 380 -1.00 -14.47 -7.39
C TRP A 380 -0.47 -13.04 -7.24
N LEU A 381 0.49 -12.88 -6.34
CA LEU A 381 1.08 -11.60 -5.98
C LEU A 381 2.01 -11.01 -7.05
N PRO A 382 2.90 -11.79 -7.70
CA PRO A 382 3.84 -11.22 -8.69
C PRO A 382 3.14 -10.55 -9.88
N GLY A 383 1.93 -10.98 -10.25
CA GLY A 383 1.15 -10.36 -11.33
C GLY A 383 0.78 -8.91 -11.02
N ALA A 384 0.75 -8.56 -9.74
CA ALA A 384 0.49 -7.21 -9.28
C ALA A 384 1.73 -6.33 -9.30
N GLY A 385 2.91 -6.73 -9.79
CA GLY A 385 4.10 -5.89 -10.03
C GLY A 385 4.65 -5.06 -8.85
N ALA A 386 4.01 -5.14 -7.68
CA ALA A 386 4.19 -4.24 -6.57
C ALA A 386 5.55 -4.46 -5.92
N ASN A 387 6.19 -3.36 -5.51
CA ASN A 387 7.59 -3.24 -5.08
C ASN A 387 8.67 -3.27 -6.17
N ALA A 388 8.36 -3.42 -7.46
CA ALA A 388 9.41 -3.52 -8.48
C ALA A 388 10.31 -2.27 -8.51
N HIS A 389 9.72 -1.07 -8.37
CA HIS A 389 10.49 0.16 -8.31
C HIS A 389 11.20 0.32 -6.96
N GLN A 390 10.57 -0.07 -5.86
CA GLN A 390 11.23 -0.12 -4.55
C GLN A 390 12.49 -0.99 -4.57
N ARG A 391 12.43 -2.17 -5.21
CA ARG A 391 13.60 -3.05 -5.38
C ARG A 391 14.70 -2.38 -6.20
N ILE A 392 14.33 -1.67 -7.26
CA ILE A 392 15.29 -0.92 -8.09
C ILE A 392 15.97 0.18 -7.26
N GLU A 393 15.20 1.02 -6.57
CA GLU A 393 15.75 2.12 -5.77
C GLU A 393 16.55 1.61 -4.57
N ALA A 394 16.09 0.56 -3.89
CA ALA A 394 16.84 -0.06 -2.80
C ALA A 394 18.17 -0.65 -3.27
N ARG A 395 18.21 -1.28 -4.47
CA ARG A 395 19.43 -1.85 -5.04
C ARG A 395 20.47 -0.79 -5.44
N LYS A 396 20.05 0.45 -5.73
CA LYS A 396 20.99 1.57 -5.93
C LYS A 396 21.73 1.93 -4.65
N LEU A 397 21.11 1.72 -3.48
CA LEU A 397 21.72 1.97 -2.18
C LEU A 397 22.54 0.77 -1.70
N ASN A 398 22.00 -0.44 -1.86
CA ASN A 398 22.63 -1.69 -1.49
C ASN A 398 22.31 -2.77 -2.54
N PRO A 399 23.26 -3.14 -3.43
CA PRO A 399 23.03 -4.13 -4.48
C PRO A 399 22.56 -5.49 -3.98
N GLN A 400 22.81 -5.82 -2.72
CA GLN A 400 22.46 -7.10 -2.12
C GLN A 400 21.19 -7.05 -1.26
N VAL A 401 20.47 -5.93 -1.25
CA VAL A 401 19.22 -5.79 -0.50
C VAL A 401 18.19 -6.82 -0.95
N GLN A 402 17.49 -7.40 0.03
CA GLN A 402 16.32 -8.23 -0.21
C GLN A 402 15.06 -7.44 0.15
N CYS A 403 14.13 -7.29 -0.79
CA CYS A 403 12.81 -6.73 -0.49
C CYS A 403 11.77 -7.86 -0.50
N LEU A 404 10.91 -7.88 0.52
CA LEU A 404 9.75 -8.75 0.62
C LEU A 404 8.52 -7.85 0.55
N HIS A 405 7.70 -8.01 -0.50
CA HIS A 405 6.37 -7.42 -0.55
C HIS A 405 5.39 -8.39 0.09
N VAL A 406 4.76 -7.99 1.18
CA VAL A 406 3.98 -8.89 2.03
C VAL A 406 2.53 -8.47 1.97
N GLU A 407 1.70 -9.32 1.38
CA GLU A 407 0.26 -9.18 1.43
C GLU A 407 -0.31 -9.91 2.65
N ILE A 408 -1.01 -9.13 3.48
CA ILE A 408 -1.55 -9.54 4.76
C ILE A 408 -3.08 -9.50 4.68
N PRO A 409 -3.74 -10.67 4.76
CA PRO A 409 -5.20 -10.73 4.75
C PRO A 409 -5.84 -9.98 5.91
N THR A 410 -7.07 -9.52 5.69
CA THR A 410 -7.90 -8.81 6.69
C THR A 410 -7.94 -9.50 8.06
N ALA A 411 -8.12 -10.82 8.09
CA ALA A 411 -8.24 -11.58 9.35
C ALA A 411 -6.97 -11.47 10.21
N VAL A 412 -5.80 -11.59 9.58
CA VAL A 412 -4.50 -11.43 10.25
C VAL A 412 -4.34 -9.98 10.75
N ARG A 413 -4.62 -8.99 9.90
CA ARG A 413 -4.49 -7.57 10.24
C ARG A 413 -5.34 -7.18 11.44
N ARG A 414 -6.60 -7.61 11.48
CA ARG A 414 -7.50 -7.37 12.63
C ARG A 414 -6.97 -7.98 13.91
N ARG A 415 -6.48 -9.22 13.85
CA ARG A 415 -5.87 -9.88 15.01
C ARG A 415 -4.69 -9.07 15.55
N ILE A 416 -3.86 -8.53 14.66
CA ILE A 416 -2.73 -7.66 15.06
C ILE A 416 -3.20 -6.33 15.64
N ALA A 417 -4.21 -5.68 15.04
CA ALA A 417 -4.81 -4.47 15.59
C ALA A 417 -5.36 -4.68 17.01
N LEU A 418 -6.03 -5.81 17.25
CA LEU A 418 -6.51 -6.19 18.59
C LEU A 418 -5.35 -6.40 19.56
N LYS A 419 -4.30 -7.13 19.14
CA LYS A 419 -3.09 -7.35 19.94
C LYS A 419 -2.39 -6.03 20.29
N MET A 420 -2.33 -5.08 19.36
CA MET A 420 -1.76 -3.75 19.61
C MET A 420 -2.57 -2.95 20.63
N ARG A 421 -3.91 -3.07 20.62
CA ARG A 421 -4.77 -2.45 21.62
C ARG A 421 -4.60 -3.10 22.99
N GLU A 422 -4.55 -4.42 23.05
CA GLU A 422 -4.28 -5.17 24.29
C GLU A 422 -2.93 -4.73 24.89
N LEU A 423 -1.88 -4.68 24.08
CA LEU A 423 -0.56 -4.21 24.49
C LEU A 423 -0.58 -2.75 25.01
N ALA A 424 -1.35 -1.86 24.39
CA ALA A 424 -1.50 -0.48 24.86
C ALA A 424 -2.26 -0.39 26.19
N ILE A 425 -3.25 -1.26 26.41
CA ILE A 425 -3.98 -1.34 27.69
C ILE A 425 -3.02 -1.83 28.78
N THR A 426 -2.23 -2.87 28.51
CA THR A 426 -1.23 -3.38 29.47
C THR A 426 -0.23 -2.30 29.86
N ASP A 427 0.33 -1.55 28.90
CA ASP A 427 1.24 -0.44 29.23
C ASP A 427 0.60 0.63 30.10
N SER A 428 -0.66 0.97 29.80
CA SER A 428 -1.40 1.96 30.57
C SER A 428 -1.64 1.48 31.99
N LEU A 429 -1.91 0.19 32.19
CA LEU A 429 -2.08 -0.40 33.51
C LEU A 429 -0.75 -0.42 34.26
N ASP A 430 0.32 -0.88 33.64
CA ASP A 430 1.66 -0.93 34.25
C ASP A 430 2.15 0.47 34.64
N ALA A 431 1.91 1.48 33.79
CA ALA A 431 2.21 2.88 34.10
C ALA A 431 1.33 3.49 35.20
N SER A 432 0.17 2.90 35.51
CA SER A 432 -0.73 3.35 36.58
C SER A 432 -0.48 2.65 37.92
N VAL A 433 0.34 1.60 37.95
CA VAL A 433 0.72 0.84 39.16
C VAL A 433 2.06 1.32 39.74
N LEU A 434 2.80 2.14 38.99
CA LEU A 434 3.94 2.95 39.44
C LEU A 434 3.46 4.29 40.01
#